data_AF-A0A2R6DLD7-F1
#
_entry.id   AF-A0A2R6DLD7-F1
#
_cell.length_a   1.000
_cell.length_b   1.000
_cell.length_c   1.000
_cell.angle_alpha   90.00
_cell.angle_beta   90.00
_cell.angle_gamma   90.00
#
_symmetry.space_group_name_H-M   'P 1'
#
loop_
_entity.id
_entity.type
_entity.pdbx_description
1 polymer ?
#
loop_
_entity_poly.entity_id
_entity_poly.type
_entity_poly.pdbx_seq_one_letter_code
_entity_poly.pdbx_strand_id
1 'polypeptide(L)'
;MVNPRVATDESRLLSSDRLIDLSGRIVRGIEVAAAYLLVGLFAVGVVDIFIEIVDLALPGGQGSITQPQSIIGLLDSVLLLFIIVELYQTVVAYSQEEEKLEVVTTALYAGVIAMVRKAILFQTSDYGSETQALTAAGSYMLILVGLGVVLFVAYRYGRED
;
A
#
# COMPACT_ATOMS: atom_id res chain seq x y z
N MET A 1 13.97 -52.04 -29.03
CA MET A 1 14.74 -50.79 -29.17
C MET A 1 14.01 -49.71 -28.39
N VAL A 2 14.57 -49.27 -27.25
CA VAL A 2 13.99 -48.21 -26.41
C VAL A 2 14.20 -46.87 -27.10
N ASN A 3 13.13 -46.12 -27.32
CA ASN A 3 13.17 -44.82 -27.99
C ASN A 3 13.88 -43.78 -27.09
N PRO A 4 15.03 -43.22 -27.50
CA PRO A 4 15.84 -42.34 -26.66
C PRO A 4 15.18 -41.00 -26.30
N ARG A 5 14.03 -40.67 -26.90
CA ARG A 5 13.27 -39.44 -26.59
C ARG A 5 12.53 -39.49 -25.25
N VAL A 6 12.25 -40.66 -24.68
CA VAL A 6 11.42 -40.81 -23.46
C VAL A 6 12.22 -40.50 -22.18
N ALA A 7 13.51 -40.86 -22.13
CA ALA A 7 14.36 -40.64 -20.94
C ALA A 7 14.66 -39.14 -20.66
N THR A 8 14.58 -38.30 -21.69
CA THR A 8 14.81 -36.85 -21.57
C THR A 8 13.61 -36.07 -21.05
N ASP A 9 12.39 -36.61 -21.15
CA ASP A 9 11.17 -35.94 -20.69
C ASP A 9 10.93 -36.15 -19.18
N GLU A 10 11.11 -37.37 -18.66
CA GLU A 10 10.89 -37.67 -17.24
C GLU A 10 11.86 -36.92 -16.30
N SER A 11 13.12 -36.77 -16.71
CA SER A 11 14.13 -36.00 -15.96
C SER A 11 13.82 -34.49 -15.95
N ARG A 12 13.22 -33.95 -17.01
CA ARG A 12 12.77 -32.55 -17.09
C ARG A 12 11.54 -32.29 -16.24
N LEU A 13 10.56 -33.21 -16.24
CA LEU A 13 9.34 -33.11 -15.42
C LEU A 13 9.69 -33.13 -13.92
N LEU A 14 10.53 -34.08 -13.47
CA LEU A 14 11.00 -34.16 -12.08
C LEU A 14 11.86 -32.96 -11.64
N SER A 15 12.48 -32.25 -12.58
CA SER A 15 13.24 -31.02 -12.29
C SER A 15 12.31 -29.82 -12.19
N SER A 16 11.31 -29.72 -13.08
CA SER A 16 10.30 -28.67 -13.06
C SER A 16 9.45 -28.74 -11.78
N ASP A 17 8.98 -29.93 -11.39
CA ASP A 17 8.17 -30.11 -10.18
C ASP A 17 8.92 -29.72 -8.91
N ARG A 18 10.22 -30.03 -8.82
CA ARG A 18 11.07 -29.61 -7.68
C ARG A 18 11.34 -28.11 -7.65
N LEU A 19 11.52 -27.47 -8.82
CA LEU A 19 11.68 -26.01 -8.91
C LEU A 19 10.37 -25.28 -8.54
N ILE A 20 9.22 -25.85 -8.88
CA ILE A 20 7.90 -25.33 -8.51
C ILE A 20 7.68 -25.44 -6.99
N ASP A 21 7.96 -26.59 -6.37
CA ASP A 21 7.83 -26.74 -4.91
C ASP A 21 8.79 -25.83 -4.12
N LEU A 22 10.04 -25.69 -4.60
CA LEU A 22 11.02 -24.79 -3.98
C LEU A 22 10.58 -23.33 -4.10
N SER A 23 10.10 -22.90 -5.27
CA SER A 23 9.64 -21.52 -5.47
C SER A 23 8.42 -21.19 -4.62
N GLY A 24 7.45 -22.12 -4.51
CA GLY A 24 6.29 -21.95 -3.64
C GLY A 24 6.67 -21.77 -2.15
N ARG A 25 7.65 -22.53 -1.67
CA ARG A 25 8.14 -22.41 -0.28
C ARG A 25 8.86 -21.09 -0.03
N ILE A 26 9.63 -20.59 -1.00
CA ILE A 26 10.33 -19.30 -0.91
C ILE A 26 9.31 -18.15 -0.89
N VAL A 27 8.33 -18.15 -1.81
CA VAL A 27 7.30 -17.10 -1.88
C VAL A 27 6.55 -17.01 -0.55
N ARG A 28 6.10 -18.14 -0.01
CA ARG A 28 5.40 -18.18 1.28
C ARG A 28 6.27 -17.67 2.43
N GLY A 29 7.58 -17.98 2.41
CA GLY A 29 8.53 -17.45 3.39
C GLY A 29 8.67 -15.91 3.32
N ILE A 30 8.76 -15.36 2.11
CA ILE A 30 8.84 -13.92 1.87
C ILE A 30 7.54 -13.22 2.31
N GLU A 31 6.40 -13.82 2.01
CA GLU A 31 5.08 -13.30 2.36
C GLU A 31 4.91 -13.17 3.88
N VAL A 32 5.26 -14.22 4.63
CA VAL A 32 5.26 -14.20 6.10
C VAL A 32 6.22 -13.14 6.63
N ALA A 33 7.42 -13.03 6.06
CA ALA A 33 8.39 -12.01 6.45
C ALA A 33 7.87 -10.59 6.17
N ALA A 34 7.24 -10.35 5.02
CA ALA A 34 6.63 -9.07 4.66
C ALA A 34 5.48 -8.70 5.60
N ALA A 35 4.63 -9.66 5.97
CA ALA A 35 3.55 -9.46 6.94
C ALA A 35 4.11 -9.04 8.30
N TYR A 36 5.13 -9.74 8.81
CA TYR A 36 5.78 -9.35 10.08
C TYR A 36 6.46 -7.98 10.01
N LEU A 37 7.09 -7.65 8.89
CA LEU A 37 7.70 -6.34 8.69
C LEU A 37 6.67 -5.22 8.73
N LEU A 38 5.53 -5.40 8.04
CA LEU A 38 4.44 -4.43 8.02
C LEU A 38 3.81 -4.26 9.41
N VAL A 39 3.55 -5.35 10.12
CA VAL A 39 3.05 -5.31 11.50
C VAL A 39 4.04 -4.60 12.43
N GLY A 40 5.34 -4.88 12.29
CA GLY A 40 6.40 -4.22 13.06
C GLY A 40 6.46 -2.72 12.77
N LEU A 41 6.39 -2.32 11.49
CA LEU A 41 6.40 -0.92 11.08
C LEU A 41 5.15 -0.19 11.59
N PHE A 42 3.98 -0.84 11.54
CA PHE A 42 2.75 -0.30 12.11
C PHE A 42 2.87 -0.09 13.62
N ALA A 43 3.41 -1.07 14.35
CA ALA A 43 3.61 -0.96 15.79
C ALA A 43 4.55 0.22 16.15
N VAL A 44 5.66 0.39 15.41
CA VAL A 44 6.56 1.53 15.60
C VAL A 44 5.84 2.85 15.33
N GLY A 45 5.09 2.97 14.23
CA GLY A 45 4.36 4.20 13.92
C GLY A 45 3.26 4.52 14.94
N VAL A 46 2.59 3.53 15.53
CA VAL A 46 1.63 3.75 16.63
C VAL A 46 2.33 4.30 17.87
N VAL A 47 3.50 3.76 18.21
CA VAL A 47 4.31 4.26 19.34
C VAL A 47 4.79 5.69 19.08
N ASP A 48 5.24 5.98 17.86
CA ASP A 48 5.70 7.31 17.45
C ASP A 48 4.60 8.36 17.62
N ILE A 49 3.40 8.07 17.11
CA ILE A 49 2.22 8.92 17.26
C ILE A 49 1.83 9.08 18.73
N PHE A 50 1.91 8.01 19.53
CA PHE A 50 1.60 8.10 20.95
C PHE A 50 2.55 9.06 21.68
N ILE A 51 3.85 8.98 21.38
CA ILE A 51 4.86 9.90 21.93
C ILE A 51 4.57 11.33 21.46
N GLU A 52 4.31 11.54 20.16
CA GLU A 52 3.99 12.86 19.59
C GLU A 52 2.76 13.49 20.26
N ILE A 53 1.69 12.71 20.48
CA ILE A 53 0.48 13.17 21.18
C ILE A 53 0.78 13.57 22.62
N VAL A 54 1.56 12.76 23.34
CA VAL A 54 1.93 13.04 24.73
C VAL A 54 2.77 14.32 24.82
N ASP A 55 3.75 14.48 23.94
CA ASP A 55 4.59 15.67 23.88
C ASP A 55 3.79 16.94 23.57
N LEU A 56 2.77 16.85 22.71
CA LEU A 56 1.85 17.96 22.43
C LEU A 56 0.91 18.28 23.61
N ALA A 57 0.55 17.29 24.41
CA ALA A 57 -0.40 17.43 25.52
C ALA A 57 0.23 17.94 26.83
N LEU A 58 1.55 17.79 27.02
CA LEU A 58 2.22 18.15 28.25
C LEU A 58 2.48 19.67 28.37
N PRO A 59 2.27 20.30 29.54
CA PRO A 59 2.44 21.75 29.76
C PRO A 59 3.87 22.31 29.53
N GLY A 60 4.87 21.43 29.37
CA GLY A 60 6.26 21.78 29.06
C GLY A 60 6.74 21.36 27.66
N GLY A 61 5.86 20.75 26.85
CA GLY A 61 6.12 20.48 25.44
C GLY A 61 5.97 21.74 24.58
N GLN A 62 6.12 21.60 23.25
CA GLN A 62 6.05 22.72 22.29
C GLN A 62 4.72 23.52 22.34
N GLY A 63 3.73 23.04 23.11
CA GLY A 63 2.79 23.91 23.79
C GLY A 63 1.91 24.69 22.84
N SER A 64 1.12 23.99 22.03
CA SER A 64 -0.18 24.48 21.57
C SER A 64 -0.88 23.42 20.71
N ILE A 65 -1.65 22.51 21.32
CA ILE A 65 -2.67 21.72 20.60
C ILE A 65 -3.60 22.65 19.77
N THR A 66 -3.72 23.93 20.18
CA THR A 66 -4.45 24.99 19.48
C THR A 66 -3.83 25.49 18.17
N GLN A 67 -2.61 25.08 17.80
CA GLN A 67 -1.96 25.54 16.57
C GLN A 67 -2.25 24.54 15.42
N PRO A 68 -2.82 25.01 14.28
CA PRO A 68 -3.14 24.15 13.14
C PRO A 68 -1.97 23.29 12.65
N GLN A 69 -0.75 23.83 12.72
CA GLN A 69 0.47 23.20 12.21
C GLN A 69 0.81 21.91 12.97
N SER A 70 0.64 21.89 14.29
CA SER A 70 0.89 20.70 15.11
C SER A 70 -0.11 19.58 14.80
N ILE A 71 -1.36 19.93 14.52
CA ILE A 71 -2.40 18.96 14.13
C ILE A 71 -2.08 18.36 12.76
N ILE A 72 -1.60 19.17 11.81
CA ILE A 72 -1.23 18.69 10.47
C ILE A 72 -0.05 17.72 10.54
N GLY A 73 0.97 18.02 11.35
CA GLY A 73 2.10 17.10 11.59
C GLY A 73 1.65 15.74 12.13
N LEU A 74 0.78 15.76 13.15
CA LEU A 74 0.18 14.54 13.69
C LEU A 74 -0.62 13.77 12.62
N LEU A 75 -1.36 14.50 11.78
CA LEU A 75 -2.12 13.90 10.69
C LEU A 75 -1.18 13.25 9.66
N ASP A 76 -0.03 13.83 9.34
CA ASP A 76 0.98 13.22 8.47
C ASP A 76 1.53 11.90 9.06
N SER A 77 1.78 11.83 10.36
CA SER A 77 2.17 10.58 11.04
C SER A 77 1.05 9.52 10.95
N VAL A 78 -0.20 9.94 11.18
CA VAL A 78 -1.38 9.08 11.02
C VAL A 78 -1.59 8.65 9.57
N LEU A 79 -1.31 9.53 8.58
CA LEU A 79 -1.37 9.20 7.15
C LEU A 79 -0.45 8.04 6.83
N LEU A 80 0.78 8.09 7.33
CA LEU A 80 1.78 7.05 7.11
C LEU A 80 1.27 5.70 7.65
N LEU A 81 0.64 5.70 8.83
CA LEU A 81 0.04 4.49 9.38
C LEU A 81 -1.05 3.91 8.51
N PHE A 82 -1.98 4.73 8.00
CA PHE A 82 -2.86 4.28 6.93
C PHE A 82 -2.33 4.44 5.51
N ILE A 83 -1.03 4.31 5.33
CA ILE A 83 -0.49 3.73 4.10
C ILE A 83 -0.05 2.30 4.42
N ILE A 84 0.49 2.07 5.62
CA ILE A 84 0.95 0.75 6.07
C ILE A 84 -0.21 -0.25 6.18
N VAL A 85 -1.37 0.15 6.72
CA VAL A 85 -2.56 -0.71 6.81
C VAL A 85 -3.05 -1.14 5.42
N GLU A 86 -3.09 -0.20 4.48
CA GLU A 86 -3.49 -0.41 3.09
C GLU A 86 -2.51 -1.34 2.35
N LEU A 87 -1.20 -1.18 2.58
CA LEU A 87 -0.18 -2.09 2.08
C LEU A 87 -0.33 -3.50 2.65
N TYR A 88 -0.65 -3.63 3.95
CA TYR A 88 -0.92 -4.93 4.57
C TYR A 88 -2.13 -5.61 3.93
N GLN A 89 -3.23 -4.89 3.72
CA GLN A 89 -4.41 -5.44 3.04
C GLN A 89 -4.08 -5.93 1.63
N THR A 90 -3.26 -5.19 0.89
CA THR A 90 -2.82 -5.59 -0.45
C THR A 90 -1.98 -6.88 -0.39
N VAL A 91 -1.03 -6.97 0.54
CA VAL A 91 -0.20 -8.19 0.73
C VAL A 91 -1.06 -9.39 1.11
N VAL A 92 -2.03 -9.20 2.01
CA VAL A 92 -2.95 -10.27 2.43
C VAL A 92 -3.87 -10.70 1.29
N ALA A 93 -4.36 -9.79 0.46
CA ALA A 93 -5.15 -10.12 -0.74
C ALA A 93 -4.34 -10.98 -1.71
N TYR A 94 -3.07 -10.62 -1.96
CA TYR A 94 -2.15 -11.44 -2.78
C TYR A 94 -1.94 -12.87 -2.27
N SER A 95 -2.06 -13.08 -0.95
CA SER A 95 -1.88 -14.38 -0.31
C SER A 95 -3.12 -15.27 -0.40
N GLN A 96 -4.31 -14.68 -0.27
CA GLN A 96 -5.55 -15.43 -0.11
C GLN A 96 -6.31 -15.70 -1.41
N GLU A 97 -6.05 -14.95 -2.49
CA GLU A 97 -6.87 -15.02 -3.70
C GLU A 97 -6.24 -15.90 -4.79
N GLU A 98 -7.02 -16.87 -5.29
CA GLU A 98 -6.69 -17.64 -6.49
C GLU A 98 -6.96 -16.83 -7.79
N GLU A 99 -7.71 -15.72 -7.70
CA GLU A 99 -8.13 -14.88 -8.83
C GLU A 99 -7.48 -13.49 -8.79
N LYS A 100 -6.54 -13.25 -9.71
CA LYS A 100 -5.69 -12.04 -9.78
C LYS A 100 -6.44 -10.71 -9.93
N LEU A 101 -7.74 -10.73 -10.27
CA LEU A 101 -8.53 -9.52 -10.53
C LEU A 101 -9.03 -8.84 -9.24
N GLU A 102 -9.26 -9.62 -8.17
CA GLU A 102 -9.69 -9.09 -6.88
C GLU A 102 -8.56 -8.30 -6.21
N VAL A 103 -7.30 -8.79 -6.30
CA VAL A 103 -6.12 -8.10 -5.80
C VAL A 103 -5.95 -6.71 -6.41
N VAL A 104 -6.11 -6.60 -7.74
CA VAL A 104 -5.98 -5.31 -8.45
C VAL A 104 -7.08 -4.36 -8.00
N THR A 105 -8.30 -4.84 -7.84
CA THR A 105 -9.45 -4.03 -7.41
C THR A 105 -9.26 -3.53 -5.97
N THR A 106 -8.82 -4.39 -5.06
CA THR A 106 -8.46 -4.03 -3.68
C THR A 106 -7.36 -2.97 -3.65
N ALA A 107 -6.31 -3.13 -4.45
CA ALA A 107 -5.23 -2.15 -4.56
C ALA A 107 -5.71 -0.80 -5.13
N LEU A 108 -6.63 -0.82 -6.11
CA LEU A 108 -7.23 0.40 -6.66
C LEU A 108 -8.06 1.16 -5.62
N TYR A 109 -8.88 0.46 -4.84
CA TYR A 109 -9.64 1.09 -3.75
C TYR A 109 -8.71 1.70 -2.69
N ALA A 110 -7.68 0.95 -2.27
CA ALA A 110 -6.66 1.45 -1.35
C ALA A 110 -5.96 2.71 -1.90
N GLY A 111 -5.57 2.70 -3.18
CA GLY A 111 -4.97 3.84 -3.85
C GLY A 111 -5.90 5.07 -3.88
N VAL A 112 -7.18 4.89 -4.16
CA VAL A 112 -8.17 5.98 -4.15
C VAL A 112 -8.30 6.58 -2.75
N ILE A 113 -8.43 5.75 -1.71
CA ILE A 113 -8.55 6.21 -0.33
C ILE A 113 -7.31 7.01 0.08
N ALA A 114 -6.11 6.52 -0.23
CA ALA A 114 -4.86 7.21 0.08
C ALA A 114 -4.77 8.59 -0.62
N MET A 115 -5.12 8.67 -1.90
CA MET A 115 -5.11 9.93 -2.64
C MET A 115 -6.15 10.93 -2.15
N VAL A 116 -7.36 10.46 -1.82
CA VAL A 116 -8.38 11.29 -1.17
C VAL A 116 -7.85 11.80 0.16
N ARG A 117 -7.16 10.96 0.93
CA ARG A 117 -6.58 11.38 2.21
C ARG A 117 -5.49 12.44 2.04
N LYS A 118 -4.66 12.36 0.99
CA LYS A 118 -3.67 13.41 0.72
C LYS A 118 -4.33 14.72 0.27
N ALA A 119 -5.46 14.64 -0.42
CA ALA A 119 -6.21 15.81 -0.85
C ALA A 119 -6.90 16.56 0.32
N ILE A 120 -7.46 15.85 1.32
CA ILE A 120 -8.11 16.50 2.47
C ILE A 120 -7.13 17.25 3.38
N LEU A 121 -5.84 16.89 3.36
CA LEU A 121 -4.77 17.56 4.12
C LEU A 121 -4.05 18.64 3.32
N PHE A 122 -4.48 18.89 2.08
CA PHE A 122 -3.83 19.87 1.24
C PHE A 122 -3.94 21.27 1.84
N GLN A 123 -2.79 21.87 2.16
CA GLN A 123 -2.70 23.26 2.61
C GLN A 123 -1.76 24.05 1.69
N THR A 124 -2.20 25.23 1.25
CA THR A 124 -1.40 26.07 0.33
C THR A 124 -0.16 26.67 1.00
N SER A 125 -0.15 26.79 2.33
CA SER A 125 0.97 27.36 3.10
C SER A 125 2.20 26.47 3.14
N ASP A 126 2.08 25.18 2.81
CA ASP A 126 3.20 24.23 2.82
C ASP A 126 4.08 24.34 1.57
N TYR A 127 3.67 25.16 0.61
CA TYR A 127 4.35 25.36 -0.67
C TYR A 127 5.04 26.72 -0.71
N GLY A 128 6.23 26.77 -1.33
CA GLY A 128 7.05 27.99 -1.39
C GLY A 128 6.45 29.11 -2.25
N SER A 129 5.43 28.83 -3.06
CA SER A 129 4.67 29.82 -3.82
C SER A 129 3.27 29.32 -4.19
N GLU A 130 2.36 30.24 -4.51
CA GLU A 130 1.02 29.91 -5.00
C GLU A 130 1.05 29.07 -6.27
N THR A 131 2.04 29.29 -7.15
CA THR A 131 2.22 28.50 -8.36
C THR A 131 2.61 27.05 -8.05
N GLN A 132 3.45 26.83 -7.03
CA GLN A 132 3.81 25.48 -6.59
C GLN A 132 2.58 24.76 -6.02
N ALA A 133 1.80 25.44 -5.17
CA ALA A 133 0.56 24.90 -4.63
C ALA A 133 -0.44 24.55 -5.75
N LEU A 134 -0.63 25.44 -6.72
CA LEU A 134 -1.50 25.20 -7.87
C LEU A 134 -1.04 24.00 -8.72
N THR A 135 0.26 23.86 -8.92
CA THR A 135 0.84 22.73 -9.66
C THR A 135 0.63 21.41 -8.91
N ALA A 136 0.80 21.41 -7.58
CA ALA A 136 0.54 20.24 -6.75
C ALA A 136 -0.94 19.86 -6.76
N ALA A 137 -1.84 20.82 -6.58
CA ALA A 137 -3.28 20.60 -6.65
C ALA A 137 -3.71 20.04 -8.01
N GLY A 138 -3.19 20.59 -9.12
CA GLY A 138 -3.43 20.08 -10.46
C GLY A 138 -2.92 18.64 -10.65
N SER A 139 -1.76 18.32 -10.06
CA SER A 139 -1.21 16.96 -10.08
C SER A 139 -2.09 15.98 -9.30
N TYR A 140 -2.56 16.37 -8.12
CA TYR A 140 -3.48 15.55 -7.31
C TYR A 140 -4.82 15.34 -8.01
N MET A 141 -5.37 16.38 -8.66
CA MET A 141 -6.56 16.26 -9.49
C MET A 141 -6.34 15.25 -10.63
N LEU A 142 -5.22 15.34 -11.35
CA LEU A 142 -4.91 14.43 -12.46
C LEU A 142 -4.78 12.99 -11.99
N ILE A 143 -4.10 12.73 -10.87
CA ILE A 143 -3.98 11.39 -10.29
C ILE A 143 -5.35 10.86 -9.88
N LEU A 144 -6.17 11.65 -9.17
CA LEU A 144 -7.51 11.24 -8.75
C LEU A 144 -8.43 10.93 -9.93
N VAL A 145 -8.40 11.75 -10.98
CA VAL A 145 -9.15 11.49 -12.21
C VAL A 145 -8.64 10.22 -12.89
N GLY A 146 -7.32 10.04 -13.00
CA GLY A 146 -6.72 8.84 -13.58
C GLY A 146 -7.13 7.57 -12.83
N LEU A 147 -7.05 7.59 -11.50
CA LEU A 147 -7.51 6.49 -10.64
C LEU A 147 -9.00 6.24 -10.79
N GLY A 148 -9.81 7.30 -10.84
CA GLY A 148 -11.25 7.20 -11.07
C GLY A 148 -11.59 6.57 -12.42
N VAL A 149 -10.84 6.89 -13.49
CA VAL A 149 -11.00 6.27 -14.80
C VAL A 149 -10.63 4.79 -14.76
N VAL A 150 -9.50 4.43 -14.16
CA VAL A 150 -9.08 3.02 -14.04
C VAL A 150 -10.11 2.23 -13.22
N LEU A 151 -10.58 2.78 -12.10
CA LEU A 151 -11.60 2.15 -11.27
C LEU A 151 -12.93 2.01 -12.01
N PHE A 152 -13.34 3.02 -12.78
CA PHE A 152 -14.53 2.95 -13.62
C PHE A 152 -14.43 1.83 -14.67
N VAL A 153 -13.27 1.69 -15.32
CA VAL A 153 -13.02 0.60 -16.28
C VAL A 153 -13.04 -0.76 -15.58
N ALA A 154 -12.32 -0.91 -14.47
CA ALA A 154 -12.27 -2.15 -13.70
C ALA A 154 -13.67 -2.59 -13.24
N TYR A 155 -14.47 -1.64 -12.73
CA TYR A 155 -15.84 -1.91 -12.29
C TYR A 155 -16.78 -2.31 -13.46
N ARG A 156 -16.56 -1.77 -14.66
CA ARG A 156 -17.38 -2.10 -15.83
C ARG A 156 -17.10 -3.50 -16.37
N TYR A 157 -15.83 -3.90 -16.44
CA TYR A 157 -15.42 -5.21 -16.94
C TYR A 157 -15.61 -6.34 -15.91
N GLY A 158 -15.54 -6.04 -14.61
CA GLY A 158 -15.82 -7.02 -13.55
C GLY A 158 -17.30 -7.40 -13.38
N ARG A 159 -18.20 -6.95 -14.28
CA ARG A 159 -19.66 -7.16 -14.18
C ARG A 159 -20.24 -7.97 -15.35
N GLU A 160 -19.39 -8.57 -16.18
CA GLU A 160 -19.78 -9.35 -17.37
C GLU A 160 -19.76 -10.88 -17.18
N ASP A 161 -19.62 -11.35 -15.94
CA ASP A 161 -19.86 -12.75 -15.53
C ASP A 161 -21.09 -12.84 -14.59
#